data_AF-A0A917PBG8-F1
#
_entry.id   AF-A0A917PBG8-F1
#
_cell.length_a   1.000
_cell.length_b   1.000
_cell.length_c   1.000
_cell.angle_alpha   90.00
_cell.angle_beta   90.00
_cell.angle_gamma   90.00
#
_symmetry.space_group_name_H-M   'P 1'
#
loop_
_entity.id
_entity.type
_entity.pdbx_description
1 polymer ?
#
loop_
_entity_poly.entity_id
_entity_poly.type
_entity_poly.pdbx_seq_one_letter_code
_entity_poly.pdbx_strand_id
1 'polypeptide(L)'
;MRRARQETRVPLRLARQRPGRVRPRERAREPRQWRDLTVVASLLTVLLAVPGTVWAVLVAQDQLHQSQEAAAQEERAQASRVSTWTGQDAHGKWLVHLMNRSPDPITKVYLTFDRVRPDVPWVGWGVRVESVPPCTDMTISQDQLRYNINQDGCGSSEGKG
;
A
#
# COMPACT_ATOMS: atom_id res chain seq x y z
N MET A 1 57.20 11.21 16.49
CA MET A 1 57.51 10.10 15.56
C MET A 1 57.25 10.57 14.12
N ARG A 2 58.31 10.79 13.35
CA ARG A 2 58.27 11.31 11.97
C ARG A 2 58.47 10.15 11.00
N ARG A 3 57.47 9.84 10.16
CA ARG A 3 57.60 8.83 9.09
C ARG A 3 57.99 9.53 7.79
N ALA A 4 59.15 9.13 7.27
CA ALA A 4 59.76 9.63 6.06
C ALA A 4 58.97 9.20 4.81
N ARG A 5 58.72 10.17 3.92
CA ARG A 5 58.30 9.97 2.53
C ARG A 5 59.41 9.25 1.77
N GLN A 6 59.11 8.08 1.21
CA GLN A 6 59.92 7.47 0.17
C GLN A 6 59.34 7.86 -1.19
N GLU A 7 60.05 8.72 -1.91
CA GLU A 7 59.79 9.05 -3.32
C GLU A 7 60.36 7.94 -4.20
N THR A 8 59.48 7.09 -4.72
CA THR A 8 59.84 6.08 -5.71
C THR A 8 59.94 6.74 -7.08
N ARG A 9 61.15 7.09 -7.51
CA ARG A 9 61.42 7.56 -8.88
C ARG A 9 61.30 6.40 -9.85
N VAL A 10 60.23 6.39 -10.66
CA VAL A 10 60.03 5.42 -11.73
C VAL A 10 60.82 5.87 -12.97
N PRO A 11 61.71 5.06 -13.55
CA PRO A 11 62.41 5.42 -14.77
C PRO A 11 61.46 5.39 -15.98
N LEU A 12 61.28 6.55 -16.61
CA LEU A 12 60.64 6.70 -17.92
C LEU A 12 61.48 5.97 -18.98
N ARG A 13 61.11 4.72 -19.27
CA ARG A 13 61.57 4.02 -20.47
C ARG A 13 60.79 4.55 -21.68
N LEU A 14 61.42 5.46 -22.42
CA LEU A 14 61.03 5.83 -23.78
C LEU A 14 61.16 4.60 -24.69
N ALA A 15 60.06 3.85 -24.82
CA ALA A 15 59.95 2.80 -25.81
C ALA A 15 59.88 3.43 -27.21
N ARG A 16 60.94 3.25 -28.00
CA ARG A 16 60.95 3.51 -29.45
C ARG A 16 59.77 2.78 -30.10
N GLN A 17 58.77 3.54 -30.51
CA GLN A 17 57.63 3.06 -31.28
C GLN A 17 58.12 2.76 -32.70
N ARG A 18 58.48 1.49 -32.98
CA ARG A 18 58.62 1.01 -34.37
C ARG A 18 57.24 1.06 -35.02
N PRO A 19 57.10 1.52 -36.28
CA PRO A 19 55.88 1.31 -37.04
C PRO A 19 55.71 -0.19 -37.27
N GLY A 20 54.96 -0.82 -36.37
CA GLY A 20 54.56 -2.21 -36.49
C GLY A 20 53.74 -2.34 -37.75
N ARG A 21 54.24 -3.13 -38.70
CA ARG A 21 53.47 -3.62 -39.84
C ARG A 21 52.07 -3.95 -39.38
N VAL A 22 51.08 -3.24 -39.94
CA VAL A 22 49.68 -3.63 -39.86
C VAL A 22 49.61 -5.02 -40.49
N ARG A 23 49.66 -6.07 -39.65
CA ARG A 23 49.22 -7.39 -40.10
C ARG A 23 47.80 -7.20 -40.56
N PRO A 24 47.42 -7.63 -41.77
CA PRO A 24 46.03 -7.69 -42.13
C PRO A 24 45.36 -8.49 -41.02
N ARG A 25 44.44 -7.84 -40.31
CA ARG A 25 43.54 -8.51 -39.38
C ARG A 25 42.83 -9.53 -40.26
N GLU A 26 43.32 -10.77 -40.24
CA GLU A 26 42.56 -11.91 -40.68
C GLU A 26 41.24 -11.80 -39.94
N ARG A 27 40.25 -11.26 -40.66
CA ARG A 27 38.87 -11.54 -40.35
C ARG A 27 38.82 -13.04 -40.53
N ALA A 28 39.04 -13.76 -39.42
CA ALA A 28 38.63 -15.13 -39.28
C ALA A 28 37.23 -15.13 -39.87
N ARG A 29 37.11 -15.74 -41.05
CA ARG A 29 35.83 -16.08 -41.63
C ARG A 29 35.28 -17.04 -40.60
N GLU A 30 34.55 -16.49 -39.63
CA GLU A 30 33.78 -17.28 -38.70
C GLU A 30 33.00 -18.27 -39.56
N PRO A 31 33.17 -19.58 -39.32
CA PRO A 31 32.37 -20.57 -40.03
C PRO A 31 30.92 -20.15 -39.85
N ARG A 32 30.18 -19.97 -40.95
CA ARG A 32 28.77 -19.55 -40.93
C ARG A 32 27.94 -20.33 -39.89
N GLN A 33 28.34 -21.56 -39.58
CA GLN A 33 27.74 -22.42 -38.56
C GLN A 33 27.62 -21.77 -37.16
N TRP A 34 28.53 -20.89 -36.76
CA TRP A 34 28.50 -20.30 -35.41
C TRP A 34 27.42 -19.25 -35.26
N ARG A 35 27.07 -18.55 -36.35
CA ARG A 35 25.98 -17.57 -36.34
C ARG A 35 24.64 -18.26 -36.13
N ASP A 36 24.42 -19.40 -36.78
CA ASP A 36 23.20 -20.18 -36.63
C ASP A 36 23.05 -20.71 -35.19
N LEU A 37 24.14 -21.14 -34.55
CA LEU A 37 24.13 -21.57 -33.15
C LEU A 37 23.74 -20.45 -32.19
N THR A 38 24.24 -19.22 -32.38
CA THR A 38 23.88 -18.08 -31.51
C THR A 38 22.42 -17.68 -31.66
N VAL A 39 21.86 -17.73 -32.87
CA VAL A 39 20.43 -17.46 -33.12
C VAL A 39 19.56 -18.52 -32.45
N VAL A 40 19.89 -19.80 -32.60
CA VAL A 40 19.16 -20.90 -31.94
C VAL A 40 19.25 -20.80 -30.42
N ALA A 41 20.42 -20.52 -29.86
CA ALA A 41 20.59 -20.35 -28.41
C ALA A 41 19.76 -19.16 -27.87
N SER A 42 19.71 -18.05 -28.59
CA SER A 42 18.90 -16.89 -28.20
C SER A 42 17.39 -17.20 -28.23
N LEU A 43 16.91 -17.90 -29.27
CA LEU A 43 15.52 -18.35 -29.37
C LEU A 43 15.15 -19.34 -28.27
N LEU A 44 16.02 -20.29 -27.96
CA LEU A 44 15.83 -21.26 -26.88
C LEU A 44 15.73 -20.56 -25.52
N THR A 45 16.56 -19.55 -25.29
CA THR A 45 16.56 -18.78 -24.04
C THR A 45 15.23 -18.04 -23.85
N VAL A 46 14.70 -17.41 -24.90
CA VAL A 46 13.39 -16.73 -24.86
C VAL A 46 12.26 -17.74 -24.63
N LEU A 47 12.28 -18.88 -25.33
CA LEU A 47 11.27 -19.93 -25.17
C LEU A 47 11.23 -20.52 -23.75
N LEU A 48 12.38 -20.63 -23.09
CA LEU A 48 12.47 -21.11 -21.71
C LEU A 48 12.10 -20.03 -20.67
N ALA A 49 12.29 -18.74 -20.99
CA ALA A 49 11.94 -17.64 -20.09
C ALA A 49 10.42 -17.36 -20.01
N VAL A 50 9.70 -17.56 -21.12
CA VAL A 50 8.26 -17.26 -21.21
C VAL A 50 7.41 -18.05 -20.19
N PRO A 51 7.57 -19.37 -20.02
CA PRO A 51 6.81 -20.13 -19.02
C PRO A 51 6.99 -19.57 -17.60
N GLY A 52 8.21 -19.20 -17.23
CA GLY A 52 8.50 -18.65 -15.90
C GLY A 52 7.70 -17.37 -15.61
N THR A 53 7.54 -16.49 -16.61
CA THR A 53 6.75 -15.27 -16.46
C THR A 53 5.26 -15.53 -16.31
N VAL A 54 4.71 -16.53 -17.02
CA VAL A 54 3.30 -16.92 -16.91
C VAL A 54 3.00 -17.47 -15.52
N TRP A 55 3.86 -18.35 -15.00
CA TRP A 55 3.71 -18.88 -13.64
C TRP A 55 3.85 -17.80 -12.57
N ALA A 56 4.79 -16.86 -12.74
CA ALA A 56 4.94 -15.73 -11.84
C ALA A 56 3.68 -14.85 -11.79
N VAL A 57 3.03 -14.59 -12.93
CA VAL A 57 1.77 -13.84 -12.99
C VAL A 57 0.64 -14.59 -12.30
N LEU A 58 0.52 -15.91 -12.51
CA LEU A 58 -0.51 -16.73 -11.86
C LEU A 58 -0.35 -16.76 -10.33
N VAL A 59 0.88 -16.93 -9.83
CA VAL A 59 1.16 -16.88 -8.39
C VAL A 59 0.88 -15.48 -7.81
N ALA A 60 1.23 -14.42 -8.53
CA ALA A 60 0.93 -13.06 -8.09
C ALA A 60 -0.59 -12.79 -8.01
N GLN A 61 -1.38 -13.35 -8.94
CA GLN A 61 -2.83 -13.26 -8.90
C GLN A 61 -3.42 -14.04 -7.72
N ASP A 62 -2.90 -15.23 -7.44
CA ASP A 62 -3.35 -16.05 -6.30
C ASP A 62 -3.03 -15.38 -4.95
N GLN A 63 -1.84 -14.82 -4.79
CA GLN A 63 -1.49 -14.04 -3.60
C GLN A 63 -2.39 -12.81 -3.41
N LEU A 64 -2.73 -12.11 -4.50
CA LEU A 64 -3.65 -10.99 -4.43
C LEU A 64 -5.03 -11.44 -3.95
N HIS A 65 -5.53 -12.55 -4.48
CA HIS A 65 -6.82 -13.10 -4.09
C HIS A 65 -6.85 -13.53 -2.62
N GLN A 66 -5.84 -14.28 -2.16
CA GLN A 66 -5.70 -14.66 -0.76
C GLN A 66 -5.63 -13.43 0.17
N SER A 67 -4.93 -12.37 -0.24
CA SER A 67 -4.86 -11.14 0.55
C SER A 67 -6.22 -10.44 0.69
N GLN A 68 -7.04 -10.46 -0.37
CA GLN A 68 -8.39 -9.89 -0.35
C GLN A 68 -9.34 -10.72 0.53
N GLU A 69 -9.27 -12.04 0.45
CA GLU A 69 -10.08 -12.92 1.29
C GLU A 69 -9.72 -12.80 2.77
N ALA A 70 -8.42 -12.75 3.09
CA ALA A 70 -7.94 -12.53 4.45
C ALA A 70 -8.41 -11.17 4.99
N ALA A 71 -8.29 -10.09 4.20
CA ALA A 71 -8.78 -8.78 4.59
C ALA A 71 -10.29 -8.76 4.85
N ALA A 72 -11.08 -9.42 3.99
CA ALA A 72 -12.53 -9.53 4.18
C ALA A 72 -12.91 -10.39 5.40
N GLN A 73 -12.15 -11.45 5.68
CA GLN A 73 -12.35 -12.27 6.89
C GLN A 73 -12.00 -11.49 8.16
N GLU A 74 -10.89 -10.74 8.15
CA GLU A 74 -10.50 -9.86 9.24
C GLU A 74 -11.55 -8.76 9.47
N GLU A 75 -12.07 -8.14 8.42
CA GLU A 75 -13.14 -7.15 8.50
C GLU A 75 -14.41 -7.74 9.12
N ARG A 76 -14.83 -8.94 8.69
CA ARG A 76 -15.97 -9.65 9.31
C ARG A 76 -15.70 -10.05 10.76
N ALA A 77 -14.48 -10.45 11.08
CA ALA A 77 -14.06 -10.80 12.43
C ALA A 77 -13.92 -9.57 13.35
N GLN A 78 -13.73 -8.38 12.78
CA GLN A 78 -13.82 -7.12 13.50
C GLN A 78 -15.29 -6.69 13.66
N ALA A 79 -16.11 -6.86 12.63
CA ALA A 79 -17.54 -6.55 12.67
C ALA A 79 -18.28 -7.39 13.72
N SER A 80 -17.89 -8.67 13.93
CA SER A 80 -18.49 -9.53 14.97
C SER A 80 -18.18 -9.07 16.40
N ARG A 81 -17.20 -8.18 16.61
CA ARG A 81 -16.85 -7.61 17.92
C ARG A 81 -17.79 -6.50 18.36
N VAL A 82 -18.54 -5.91 17.44
CA VAL A 82 -19.46 -4.81 17.70
C VAL A 82 -20.90 -5.30 17.48
N SER A 83 -21.75 -5.09 18.48
CA SER A 83 -23.19 -5.32 18.33
C SER A 83 -23.91 -3.99 18.38
N THR A 84 -24.70 -3.70 17.36
CA THR A 84 -25.55 -2.51 17.30
C THR A 84 -27.01 -2.90 17.23
N TRP A 85 -27.85 -2.26 18.04
CA TRP A 85 -29.30 -2.37 17.92
C TRP A 85 -29.96 -1.03 18.24
N THR A 86 -31.19 -0.86 17.76
CA THR A 86 -31.98 0.33 18.02
C THR A 86 -33.14 -0.01 18.94
N GLY A 87 -33.49 0.94 19.80
CA GLY A 87 -34.63 0.87 20.70
C GLY A 87 -35.34 2.21 20.78
N GLN A 88 -36.43 2.25 21.53
CA GLN A 88 -37.10 3.48 21.91
C GLN A 88 -37.13 3.60 23.43
N ASP A 89 -36.95 4.82 23.94
CA ASP A 89 -37.10 5.10 25.36
C ASP A 89 -38.59 5.13 25.78
N ALA A 90 -38.85 5.30 27.08
CA ALA A 90 -40.21 5.41 27.61
C ALA A 90 -41.02 6.61 27.04
N HIS A 91 -40.34 7.57 26.40
CA HIS A 91 -40.93 8.76 25.79
C HIS A 91 -41.00 8.66 24.25
N GLY A 92 -40.70 7.49 23.66
CA GLY A 92 -40.72 7.26 22.21
C GLY A 92 -39.52 7.85 21.43
N LYS A 93 -38.45 8.27 22.11
CA LYS A 93 -37.22 8.76 21.48
C LYS A 93 -36.33 7.60 21.05
N TRP A 94 -35.68 7.75 19.90
CA TRP A 94 -34.75 6.73 19.41
C TRP A 94 -33.49 6.64 20.28
N LEU A 95 -33.15 5.40 20.63
CA LEU A 95 -31.93 5.01 21.32
C LEU A 95 -31.14 4.08 20.40
N VAL A 96 -29.85 4.37 20.24
CA VAL A 96 -28.92 3.49 19.54
C VAL A 96 -27.99 2.90 20.58
N HIS A 97 -28.00 1.58 20.68
CA HIS A 97 -27.10 0.84 21.54
C HIS A 97 -25.91 0.34 20.72
N LEU A 98 -24.73 0.58 21.24
CA LEU A 98 -23.46 0.15 20.68
C LEU A 98 -22.71 -0.61 21.77
N MET A 99 -22.56 -1.92 21.59
CA MET A 99 -21.87 -2.77 22.56
C MET A 99 -20.59 -3.35 21.96
N ASN A 100 -19.47 -3.12 22.66
CA ASN A 100 -18.22 -3.81 22.37
C ASN A 100 -18.23 -5.16 23.09
N ARG A 101 -18.24 -6.26 22.31
CA ARG A 101 -18.17 -7.65 22.80
C ARG A 101 -16.74 -8.18 22.91
N SER A 102 -15.75 -7.39 22.50
CA SER A 102 -14.34 -7.76 22.58
C SER A 102 -13.73 -7.32 23.91
N PRO A 103 -12.75 -8.08 24.44
CA PRO A 103 -11.91 -7.64 25.55
C PRO A 103 -10.95 -6.50 25.16
N ASP A 104 -10.82 -6.20 23.86
CA ASP A 104 -9.96 -5.13 23.37
C ASP A 104 -10.78 -3.83 23.14
N PRO A 105 -10.21 -2.65 23.44
CA PRO A 105 -10.85 -1.39 23.12
C PRO A 105 -10.92 -1.19 21.61
N ILE A 106 -12.08 -0.72 21.12
CA ILE A 106 -12.27 -0.41 19.70
C ILE A 106 -12.08 1.09 19.52
N THR A 107 -11.20 1.49 18.60
CA THR A 107 -10.90 2.90 18.32
C THR A 107 -11.46 3.34 16.97
N LYS A 108 -11.73 4.64 16.82
CA LYS A 108 -12.13 5.25 15.54
C LYS A 108 -13.40 4.63 14.94
N VAL A 109 -14.44 4.48 15.75
CA VAL A 109 -15.73 3.98 15.27
C VAL A 109 -16.47 5.13 14.56
N TYR A 110 -16.90 4.87 13.33
CA TYR A 110 -17.72 5.79 12.55
C TYR A 110 -19.13 5.22 12.46
N LEU A 111 -20.09 5.94 13.05
CA LEU A 111 -21.51 5.61 12.94
C LEU A 111 -22.14 6.57 11.94
N THR A 112 -22.82 6.04 10.94
CA THR A 112 -23.59 6.83 9.99
C THR A 112 -25.07 6.53 10.22
N PHE A 113 -25.84 7.59 10.45
CA PHE A 113 -27.27 7.53 10.62
C PHE A 113 -27.91 8.17 9.39
N ASP A 114 -28.77 7.45 8.69
CA ASP A 114 -29.46 7.98 7.52
C ASP A 114 -30.95 8.11 7.81
N ARG A 115 -31.52 9.30 7.56
CA ARG A 115 -32.97 9.47 7.57
C ARG A 115 -33.53 9.03 6.23
N VAL A 116 -34.09 7.82 6.18
CA VAL A 116 -34.87 7.38 5.02
C VAL A 116 -36.24 8.06 5.08
N ARG A 117 -36.34 9.28 4.54
CA ARG A 117 -37.63 9.88 4.17
C ARG A 117 -37.66 10.10 2.66
N PRO A 118 -38.76 9.76 1.98
CA PRO A 118 -38.87 9.90 0.53
C PRO A 118 -38.83 11.37 0.06
N ASP A 119 -39.17 12.33 0.93
CA ASP A 119 -39.43 13.73 0.54
C ASP A 119 -38.32 14.73 0.94
N VAL A 120 -37.20 14.25 1.47
CA VAL A 120 -36.10 15.12 1.96
C VAL A 120 -34.78 14.70 1.30
N PRO A 121 -33.96 15.62 0.77
CA PRO A 121 -32.62 15.27 0.31
C PRO A 121 -31.85 14.56 1.42
N TRP A 122 -31.04 13.57 1.04
CA TRP A 122 -30.25 12.73 1.95
C TRP A 122 -29.53 13.59 3.01
N VAL A 123 -29.94 13.45 4.27
CA VAL A 123 -29.20 13.99 5.40
C VAL A 123 -28.70 12.80 6.19
N GLY A 124 -27.43 12.46 5.96
CA GLY A 124 -26.69 11.49 6.76
C GLY A 124 -25.98 12.20 7.90
N TRP A 125 -26.04 11.63 9.11
CA TRP A 125 -25.31 12.13 10.27
C TRP A 125 -24.18 11.17 10.61
N GLY A 126 -22.95 11.68 10.62
CA GLY A 126 -21.77 10.95 11.06
C GLY A 126 -21.46 11.23 12.52
N VAL A 127 -21.41 10.21 13.36
CA VAL A 127 -20.86 10.28 14.73
C VAL A 127 -19.54 9.54 14.77
N ARG A 128 -18.48 10.25 15.16
CA ARG A 128 -17.18 9.63 15.43
C ARG A 128 -17.07 9.35 16.93
N VAL A 129 -16.88 8.08 17.28
CA VAL A 129 -16.55 7.66 18.63
C VAL A 129 -15.06 7.31 18.65
N GLU A 130 -14.27 8.08 19.41
CA GLU A 130 -12.82 7.91 19.46
C GLU A 130 -12.41 6.56 20.04
N SER A 131 -13.07 6.13 21.10
CA SER A 131 -12.83 4.83 21.73
C SER A 131 -14.09 4.29 22.41
N VAL A 132 -14.34 3.00 22.19
CA VAL A 132 -15.35 2.21 22.91
C VAL A 132 -14.61 1.27 23.86
N PRO A 133 -14.80 1.42 25.19
CA PRO A 133 -14.16 0.54 26.16
C PRO A 133 -14.54 -0.94 25.95
N PRO A 134 -13.71 -1.89 26.44
CA PRO A 134 -14.01 -3.30 26.33
C PRO A 134 -15.27 -3.67 27.13
N CYS A 135 -16.03 -4.64 26.62
CA CYS A 135 -17.21 -5.21 27.30
C CYS A 135 -18.23 -4.18 27.80
N THR A 136 -18.36 -3.03 27.13
CA THR A 136 -19.20 -1.91 27.55
C THR A 136 -20.35 -1.69 26.57
N ASP A 137 -21.53 -1.36 27.11
CA ASP A 137 -22.69 -0.88 26.34
C ASP A 137 -22.74 0.65 26.39
N MET A 138 -22.75 1.28 25.22
CA MET A 138 -22.86 2.71 25.03
C MET A 138 -24.19 3.03 24.39
N THR A 139 -24.97 3.89 25.03
CA THR A 139 -26.24 4.37 24.50
C THR A 139 -26.12 5.78 23.96
N ILE A 140 -26.53 5.96 22.71
CA ILE A 140 -26.59 7.27 22.05
C ILE A 140 -28.07 7.62 21.92
N SER A 141 -28.48 8.68 22.62
CA SER A 141 -29.84 9.20 22.53
C SER A 141 -29.99 10.19 21.39
N GLN A 142 -31.19 10.26 20.83
CA GLN A 142 -31.52 11.24 19.79
C GLN A 142 -31.23 12.69 20.21
N ASP A 143 -31.35 13.03 21.49
CA ASP A 143 -31.12 14.40 22.00
C ASP A 143 -29.64 14.81 21.99
N GLN A 144 -28.73 13.83 22.04
CA GLN A 144 -27.27 14.07 22.00
C GLN A 144 -26.77 14.30 20.56
N LEU A 145 -27.55 13.87 19.57
CA LEU A 145 -27.29 14.14 18.16
C LEU A 145 -27.71 15.57 17.80
N ARG A 146 -27.10 16.57 18.47
CA ARG A 146 -27.36 17.98 18.16
C ARG A 146 -26.58 18.40 16.92
N TYR A 147 -27.34 18.82 15.91
CA TYR A 147 -26.81 19.41 14.69
C TYR A 147 -26.22 20.79 14.98
N ASN A 148 -24.91 20.94 14.88
CA ASN A 148 -24.28 22.26 14.84
C ASN A 148 -23.97 22.61 13.38
N ILE A 149 -24.89 23.33 12.77
CA ILE A 149 -24.82 23.79 11.37
C ILE A 149 -23.73 24.85 11.16
N ASN A 150 -23.14 25.37 12.25
CA ASN A 150 -22.29 26.56 12.22
C ASN A 150 -20.78 26.25 12.19
N GLN A 151 -20.35 25.06 11.76
CA GLN A 151 -18.92 24.76 11.56
C GLN A 151 -18.46 24.70 10.10
N ASP A 152 -19.24 25.23 9.17
CA ASP A 152 -18.75 25.54 7.81
C ASP A 152 -17.93 26.84 7.76
N GLY A 153 -17.64 27.45 8.90
CA GLY A 153 -16.63 28.48 9.04
C GLY A 153 -15.24 27.86 8.95
N CYS A 154 -14.77 27.62 7.74
CA CYS A 154 -13.34 27.66 7.40
C CYS A 154 -12.84 29.10 7.69
N GLY A 155 -12.76 29.43 8.98
CA GLY A 155 -12.24 30.69 9.49
C GLY A 155 -10.75 30.67 9.26
N SER A 156 -10.33 31.31 8.17
CA SER A 156 -8.97 31.80 7.98
C SER A 156 -8.42 32.30 9.31
N SER A 157 -7.33 31.71 9.74
CA SER A 157 -6.47 32.26 10.79
C SER A 157 -5.91 33.60 10.29
N GLU A 158 -6.67 34.66 10.47
CA GLU A 158 -6.18 36.04 10.33
C GLU A 158 -5.31 36.33 11.55
N GLY A 159 -3.99 36.27 11.34
CA GLY A 159 -3.00 36.70 12.30
C GLY A 159 -3.17 38.18 12.64
N LYS A 160 -3.42 38.45 13.92
CA LYS A 160 -3.20 39.72 14.61
C LYS A 160 -2.49 39.35 15.92
N GLY A 161 -1.37 39.94 16.33
CA GLY A 161 -0.47 40.94 15.78
C GLY A 161 0.75 41.00 16.71
#